data_AF-A0A523WXN2-F1
#
_entry.id   AF-A0A523WXN2-F1
#
_cell.length_a   1.000
_cell.length_b   1.000
_cell.length_c   1.000
_cell.angle_alpha   90.00
_cell.angle_beta   90.00
_cell.angle_gamma   90.00
#
_symmetry.space_group_name_H-M   'P 1'
#
loop_
_entity.id
_entity.type
_entity.pdbx_description
1 polymer ?
#
loop_
_entity_poly.entity_id
_entity_poly.type
_entity_poly.pdbx_seq_one_letter_code
_entity_poly.pdbx_strand_id
1 'polypeptide(L)'
;MKYCIKCKVDGKIVIGREILIDYNNKEYLFIPDEKGLLVSIKITTRVKYPERFFSEIRPGEGKIKATFITGRDTELIAELKKEFQQIESDLTFLGSNLKRIHWEKPEEKIITETDEEREKVAINSIYEEGKYPDEPTNISEDTLRSIIEQKDIYNSLVIPKAFFREGINHFKLFDYIDAYYDFYYVFEGLYGAGKHGNNLLKQLKNDKEFRKIIDFVIKQFKNEPRHSDEIKKLLVETKVSKEADVNVDNMIKLLQKVRGNLHHYYIRSSLRQVNPFNQREYESIALFAMIVAGRSIAQKIYEINKLLGLAKD
;
A
#
# COMPACT_ATOMS: atom_id res chain seq x y z
N MET A 1 25.12 -22.05 4.96
CA MET A 1 23.93 -21.39 4.39
C MET A 1 24.17 -19.91 4.14
N LYS A 2 23.80 -19.43 2.96
CA LYS A 2 23.70 -17.99 2.62
C LYS A 2 22.26 -17.61 2.28
N TYR A 3 21.93 -16.34 2.45
CA TYR A 3 20.65 -15.76 2.06
C TYR A 3 20.89 -14.60 1.11
N CYS A 4 20.05 -14.50 0.09
CA CYS A 4 20.19 -13.57 -1.02
C CYS A 4 18.87 -12.86 -1.27
N ILE A 5 18.93 -11.54 -1.37
CA ILE A 5 17.83 -10.70 -1.88
C ILE A 5 18.29 -10.06 -3.18
N LYS A 6 17.48 -10.18 -4.23
CA LYS A 6 17.68 -9.49 -5.50
C LYS A 6 16.48 -8.59 -5.80
N CYS A 7 16.77 -7.34 -6.14
CA CYS A 7 15.79 -6.31 -6.43
C CYS A 7 15.96 -5.80 -7.86
N LYS A 8 14.84 -5.58 -8.57
CA LYS A 8 14.84 -4.88 -9.86
C LYS A 8 15.07 -3.38 -9.64
N VAL A 9 15.74 -2.74 -10.58
CA VAL A 9 16.00 -1.30 -10.58
C VAL A 9 15.24 -0.67 -11.75
N ASP A 10 14.47 0.39 -11.47
CA ASP A 10 13.91 1.28 -12.49
C ASP A 10 14.70 2.59 -12.48
N GLY A 11 15.35 2.88 -13.59
CA GLY A 11 16.24 4.03 -13.73
C GLY A 11 17.08 3.94 -14.99
N LYS A 12 17.82 5.01 -15.28
CA LYS A 12 18.77 5.10 -16.39
C LYS A 12 20.17 5.34 -15.85
N ILE A 13 20.71 4.35 -15.13
CA ILE A 13 22.05 4.40 -14.53
C ILE A 13 22.97 3.49 -15.35
N VAL A 14 24.04 4.04 -15.91
CA VAL A 14 25.02 3.25 -16.68
C VAL A 14 26.14 2.82 -15.74
N ILE A 15 26.37 1.50 -15.64
CA ILE A 15 27.51 0.92 -14.91
C ILE A 15 28.45 0.13 -15.83
N GLY A 16 28.01 -0.18 -17.07
CA GLY A 16 28.81 -0.78 -18.14
C GLY A 16 29.16 -2.26 -17.97
N ARG A 17 29.40 -2.72 -16.74
CA ARG A 17 29.71 -4.11 -16.40
C ARG A 17 29.17 -4.46 -15.02
N GLU A 18 29.14 -5.75 -14.71
CA GLU A 18 28.86 -6.20 -13.35
C GLU A 18 29.89 -5.63 -12.36
N ILE A 19 29.41 -5.15 -11.22
CA ILE A 19 30.25 -4.64 -10.13
C ILE A 19 29.95 -5.47 -8.89
N LEU A 20 30.96 -6.16 -8.38
CA LEU A 20 30.92 -6.90 -7.13
C LEU A 20 31.68 -6.12 -6.05
N ILE A 21 31.05 -5.91 -4.91
CA ILE A 21 31.62 -5.23 -3.75
C ILE A 21 31.42 -6.11 -2.53
N ASP A 22 32.51 -6.44 -1.83
CA ASP A 22 32.48 -7.15 -0.56
C ASP A 22 32.61 -6.16 0.61
N TYR A 23 31.62 -6.13 1.49
CA TYR A 23 31.62 -5.21 2.62
C TYR A 23 30.82 -5.78 3.80
N ASN A 24 31.38 -5.74 5.01
CA ASN A 24 30.75 -6.21 6.26
C ASN A 24 30.10 -7.61 6.16
N ASN A 25 30.83 -8.59 5.61
CA ASN A 25 30.35 -9.96 5.38
C ASN A 25 29.13 -10.07 4.44
N LYS A 26 28.91 -9.05 3.61
CA LYS A 26 27.89 -9.05 2.55
C LYS A 26 28.55 -8.85 1.19
N GLU A 27 28.01 -9.55 0.19
CA GLU A 27 28.41 -9.45 -1.21
C GLU A 27 27.31 -8.65 -1.95
N TYR A 28 27.65 -7.45 -2.44
CA TYR A 28 26.77 -6.58 -3.21
C TYR A 28 27.12 -6.72 -4.70
N LEU A 29 26.16 -7.17 -5.50
CA LEU A 29 26.33 -7.35 -6.93
C LEU A 29 25.36 -6.43 -7.69
N PHE A 30 25.93 -5.52 -8.48
CA PHE A 30 25.21 -4.62 -9.38
C PHE A 30 25.26 -5.20 -10.79
N ILE A 31 24.10 -5.44 -11.38
CA ILE A 31 23.95 -6.22 -12.62
C ILE A 31 23.37 -5.32 -13.71
N PRO A 32 24.11 -5.05 -14.80
CA PRO A 32 23.59 -4.31 -15.93
C PRO A 32 22.86 -5.20 -16.96
N ASP A 33 22.10 -4.57 -17.85
CA ASP A 33 21.64 -5.18 -19.11
C ASP A 33 22.74 -5.16 -20.19
N GLU A 34 22.40 -5.65 -21.38
CA GLU A 34 23.28 -5.66 -22.56
C GLU A 34 23.74 -4.26 -23.00
N LYS A 35 23.03 -3.20 -22.60
CA LYS A 35 23.37 -1.80 -22.90
C LYS A 35 24.18 -1.15 -21.77
N GLY A 36 24.54 -1.90 -20.72
CA GLY A 36 25.28 -1.40 -19.58
C GLY A 36 24.41 -0.65 -18.55
N LEU A 37 23.08 -0.68 -18.66
CA LEU A 37 22.16 -0.04 -17.72
C LEU A 37 21.93 -0.94 -16.51
N LEU A 38 22.05 -0.40 -15.30
CA LEU A 38 21.75 -1.12 -14.06
C LEU A 38 20.28 -1.55 -14.02
N VAL A 39 20.04 -2.87 -14.05
CA VAL A 39 18.68 -3.45 -14.02
C VAL A 39 18.38 -4.23 -12.76
N SER A 40 19.40 -4.67 -12.01
CA SER A 40 19.19 -5.30 -10.71
C SER A 40 20.37 -5.15 -9.75
N ILE A 41 20.05 -5.16 -8.46
CA ILE A 41 21.01 -5.19 -7.37
C ILE A 41 20.72 -6.42 -6.52
N LYS A 42 21.77 -7.15 -6.15
CA LYS A 42 21.70 -8.35 -5.33
C LYS A 42 22.58 -8.17 -4.10
N ILE A 43 22.04 -8.50 -2.93
CA ILE A 43 22.79 -8.53 -1.67
C ILE A 43 22.76 -9.97 -1.16
N THR A 44 23.95 -10.56 -0.96
CA THR A 44 24.11 -11.91 -0.41
C THR A 44 24.83 -11.82 0.92
N THR A 45 24.35 -12.55 1.92
CA THR A 45 24.96 -12.58 3.26
C THR A 45 24.94 -13.98 3.84
N ARG A 46 25.85 -14.24 4.79
CA ARG A 46 25.86 -15.50 5.54
C ARG A 46 24.77 -15.48 6.61
N VAL A 47 24.00 -16.55 6.69
CA VAL A 47 22.91 -16.66 7.68
C VAL A 47 23.52 -17.00 9.04
N LYS A 48 23.26 -16.13 10.05
CA LYS A 48 23.74 -16.34 11.42
C LYS A 48 22.95 -17.42 12.17
N TYR A 49 21.65 -17.50 11.89
CA TYR A 49 20.69 -18.42 12.53
C TYR A 49 19.98 -19.29 11.47
N PRO A 50 20.68 -20.28 10.87
CA PRO A 50 20.12 -21.10 9.79
C PRO A 50 18.82 -21.84 10.18
N GLU A 51 18.66 -22.15 11.46
CA GLU A 51 17.47 -22.80 12.03
C GLU A 51 16.19 -21.97 11.89
N ARG A 52 16.30 -20.64 11.70
CA ARG A 52 15.15 -19.77 11.42
C ARG A 52 14.63 -19.95 9.99
N PHE A 53 15.42 -20.52 9.09
CA PHE A 53 15.05 -20.76 7.71
C PHE A 53 14.69 -22.23 7.51
N PHE A 54 13.40 -22.50 7.35
CA PHE A 54 12.91 -23.84 7.08
C PHE A 54 11.66 -23.77 6.21
N SER A 55 11.36 -24.87 5.50
CA SER A 55 10.10 -25.02 4.81
C SER A 55 9.62 -26.46 4.90
N GLU A 56 8.41 -26.65 5.43
CA GLU A 56 7.77 -27.95 5.61
C GLU A 56 6.43 -27.99 4.87
N ILE A 57 6.15 -29.11 4.21
CA ILE A 57 4.85 -29.39 3.61
C ILE A 57 4.12 -30.34 4.54
N ARG A 58 3.01 -29.90 5.12
CA ARG A 58 2.14 -30.72 5.97
C ARG A 58 0.86 -31.09 5.22
N PRO A 59 0.22 -32.23 5.54
CA PRO A 59 -1.15 -32.49 5.11
C PRO A 59 -2.07 -31.34 5.54
N GLY A 60 -2.98 -30.91 4.66
CA GLY A 60 -3.94 -29.87 4.99
C GLY A 60 -5.15 -30.41 5.76
N GLU A 61 -5.91 -29.51 6.38
CA GLU A 61 -7.15 -29.84 7.08
C GLU A 61 -8.39 -29.48 6.24
N GLY A 62 -9.43 -30.34 6.29
CA GLY A 62 -10.70 -30.12 5.61
C GLY A 62 -10.59 -30.18 4.08
N LYS A 63 -10.90 -29.08 3.39
CA LYS A 63 -10.83 -28.98 1.91
C LYS A 63 -9.42 -28.64 1.40
N ILE A 64 -8.50 -28.27 2.29
CA ILE A 64 -7.12 -27.92 1.94
C ILE A 64 -6.30 -29.21 1.87
N LYS A 65 -5.65 -29.47 0.74
CA LYS A 65 -4.90 -30.72 0.53
C LYS A 65 -3.50 -30.71 1.16
N ALA A 66 -2.87 -29.54 1.24
CA ALA A 66 -1.55 -29.36 1.82
C ALA A 66 -1.40 -27.96 2.41
N THR A 67 -0.62 -27.86 3.48
CA THR A 67 -0.25 -26.61 4.14
C THR A 67 1.26 -26.45 4.06
N PHE A 68 1.71 -25.28 3.62
CA PHE A 68 3.13 -24.93 3.60
C PHE A 68 3.44 -24.10 4.84
N ILE A 69 4.41 -24.55 5.62
CA ILE A 69 4.92 -23.80 6.77
C ILE A 69 6.34 -23.38 6.43
N THR A 70 6.61 -22.08 6.43
CA THR A 70 7.95 -21.55 6.19
C THR A 70 8.39 -20.71 7.37
N GLY A 71 9.56 -21.01 7.92
CA GLY A 71 10.30 -20.12 8.80
C GLY A 71 11.19 -19.19 8.01
N ARG A 72 11.26 -17.92 8.42
CA ARG A 72 12.21 -16.95 7.89
C ARG A 72 12.75 -16.07 9.01
N ASP A 73 13.99 -15.62 8.86
CA ASP A 73 14.56 -14.61 9.75
C ASP A 73 14.09 -13.21 9.33
N THR A 74 13.00 -12.74 9.94
CA THR A 74 12.39 -11.45 9.64
C THR A 74 13.30 -10.27 9.98
N GLU A 75 14.19 -10.41 10.96
CA GLU A 75 15.17 -9.38 11.34
C GLU A 75 16.21 -9.21 10.24
N LEU A 76 16.75 -10.32 9.74
CA LEU A 76 17.71 -10.31 8.63
C LEU A 76 17.09 -9.73 7.36
N ILE A 77 15.85 -10.11 7.04
CA ILE A 77 15.14 -9.58 5.87
C ILE A 77 14.92 -8.07 6.00
N ALA A 78 14.53 -7.59 7.19
CA ALA A 78 14.35 -6.16 7.44
C ALA A 78 15.67 -5.38 7.37
N GLU A 79 16.78 -5.96 7.85
CA GLU A 79 18.12 -5.38 7.71
C GLU A 79 18.50 -5.20 6.23
N LEU A 80 18.39 -6.27 5.43
CA LEU A 80 18.75 -6.21 4.01
C LEU A 80 17.86 -5.24 3.23
N LYS A 81 16.55 -5.17 3.55
CA LYS A 81 15.65 -4.16 2.95
C LYS A 81 16.09 -2.73 3.26
N LYS A 82 16.56 -2.45 4.48
CA LYS A 82 17.10 -1.13 4.83
C LYS A 82 18.34 -0.77 4.03
N GLU A 83 19.19 -1.75 3.71
CA GLU A 83 20.36 -1.50 2.85
C GLU A 83 19.94 -1.11 1.43
N PHE A 84 18.93 -1.76 0.84
CA PHE A 84 18.39 -1.32 -0.45
C PHE A 84 17.80 0.08 -0.39
N GLN A 85 17.07 0.42 0.67
CA GLN A 85 16.52 1.77 0.89
C GLN A 85 17.63 2.83 1.00
N GLN A 86 18.73 2.50 1.68
CA GLN A 86 19.90 3.36 1.79
C GLN A 86 20.57 3.54 0.42
N ILE A 87 20.82 2.46 -0.32
CA ILE A 87 21.39 2.50 -1.67
C ILE A 87 20.49 3.32 -2.61
N GLU A 88 19.18 3.15 -2.56
CA GLU A 88 18.21 3.93 -3.35
C GLU A 88 18.31 5.43 -3.06
N SER A 89 18.39 5.77 -1.77
CA SER A 89 18.50 7.16 -1.31
C SER A 89 19.82 7.78 -1.76
N ASP A 90 20.94 7.07 -1.57
CA ASP A 90 22.27 7.57 -1.87
C ASP A 90 22.51 7.70 -3.38
N LEU A 91 22.10 6.72 -4.18
CA LEU A 91 22.20 6.79 -5.64
C LEU A 91 21.42 7.99 -6.18
N THR A 92 20.22 8.24 -5.66
CA THR A 92 19.42 9.40 -6.06
C THR A 92 20.06 10.71 -5.61
N PHE A 93 20.56 10.77 -4.38
CA PHE A 93 21.25 11.94 -3.82
C PHE A 93 22.52 12.32 -4.60
N LEU A 94 23.26 11.33 -5.09
CA LEU A 94 24.43 11.53 -5.95
C LEU A 94 24.08 11.99 -7.38
N GLY A 95 22.80 12.24 -7.68
CA GLY A 95 22.35 12.76 -8.97
C GLY A 95 22.21 11.71 -10.07
N SER A 96 22.17 10.42 -9.71
CA SER A 96 21.87 9.39 -10.70
C SER A 96 20.41 9.47 -11.16
N ASN A 97 20.13 9.00 -12.37
CA ASN A 97 18.76 8.91 -12.89
C ASN A 97 18.05 7.65 -12.37
N LEU A 98 18.08 7.45 -11.05
CA LEU A 98 17.34 6.40 -10.37
C LEU A 98 15.88 6.85 -10.19
N LYS A 99 14.93 5.97 -10.50
CA LYS A 99 13.52 6.19 -10.14
C LYS A 99 13.14 5.40 -8.90
N ARG A 100 13.49 4.11 -8.85
CA ARG A 100 13.13 3.21 -7.73
C ARG A 100 13.98 1.95 -7.71
N ILE A 101 14.21 1.40 -6.52
CA ILE A 101 14.62 0.00 -6.34
C ILE A 101 13.42 -0.77 -5.79
N HIS A 102 13.06 -1.89 -6.41
CA HIS A 102 11.87 -2.65 -6.04
C HIS A 102 12.08 -3.59 -4.83
N TRP A 103 12.63 -3.08 -3.72
CA TRP A 103 12.89 -3.85 -2.49
C TRP A 103 11.62 -4.29 -1.75
N GLU A 104 10.45 -3.76 -2.13
CA GLU A 104 9.13 -4.22 -1.70
C GLU A 104 8.73 -5.57 -2.31
N LYS A 105 9.30 -5.94 -3.45
CA LYS A 105 9.01 -7.18 -4.20
C LYS A 105 10.32 -7.87 -4.59
N PRO A 106 11.13 -8.27 -3.60
CA PRO A 106 12.40 -8.91 -3.87
C PRO A 106 12.20 -10.33 -4.42
N GLU A 107 13.17 -10.78 -5.19
CA GLU A 107 13.44 -12.21 -5.35
C GLU A 107 14.31 -12.66 -4.17
N GLU A 108 13.77 -13.54 -3.33
CA GLU A 108 14.46 -14.09 -2.18
C GLU A 108 15.00 -15.48 -2.50
N LYS A 109 16.25 -15.76 -2.12
CA LYS A 109 16.90 -17.05 -2.36
C LYS A 109 17.71 -17.51 -1.16
N ILE A 110 17.48 -18.74 -0.73
CA ILE A 110 18.32 -19.47 0.23
C ILE A 110 19.32 -20.31 -0.56
N ILE A 111 20.59 -20.16 -0.23
CA ILE A 111 21.70 -20.91 -0.83
C ILE A 111 22.22 -21.87 0.22
N THR A 112 21.86 -23.14 0.07
CA THR A 112 22.31 -24.25 0.93
C THR A 112 23.70 -24.69 0.48
N GLU A 113 24.63 -24.81 1.41
CA GLU A 113 26.02 -25.18 1.18
C GLU A 113 26.31 -26.64 1.58
N THR A 114 25.43 -27.27 2.37
CA THR A 114 25.53 -28.67 2.80
C THR A 114 24.24 -29.46 2.50
N ASP A 115 24.35 -30.79 2.45
CA ASP A 115 23.20 -31.67 2.25
C ASP A 115 22.18 -31.56 3.41
N GLU A 116 22.66 -31.43 4.64
CA GLU A 116 21.84 -31.19 5.84
C GLU A 116 21.02 -29.88 5.75
N GLU A 117 21.57 -28.84 5.12
CA GLU A 117 20.86 -27.59 4.88
C GLU A 117 19.81 -27.74 3.76
N ARG A 118 20.11 -28.55 2.74
CA ARG A 118 19.21 -28.84 1.62
C ARG A 118 17.97 -29.62 2.06
N GLU A 119 18.11 -30.52 3.02
CA GLU A 119 16.97 -31.27 3.58
C GLU A 119 16.01 -30.38 4.40
N LYS A 120 16.51 -29.31 5.03
CA LYS A 120 15.72 -28.39 5.87
C LYS A 120 14.93 -27.35 5.07
N VAL A 121 15.35 -27.11 3.83
CA VAL A 121 14.78 -26.07 2.95
C VAL A 121 14.36 -26.73 1.65
N ALA A 122 13.09 -27.13 1.59
CA ALA A 122 12.46 -27.65 0.37
C ALA A 122 12.14 -26.53 -0.65
N ILE A 123 11.95 -25.27 -0.20
CA ILE A 123 11.69 -24.11 -1.06
C ILE A 123 12.85 -23.13 -0.96
N ASN A 124 13.66 -23.08 -2.02
CA ASN A 124 14.94 -22.35 -2.02
C ASN A 124 14.82 -20.95 -2.60
N SER A 125 13.72 -20.64 -3.30
CA SER A 125 13.47 -19.34 -3.92
C SER A 125 12.00 -18.98 -3.86
N ILE A 126 11.71 -17.72 -3.52
CA ILE A 126 10.36 -17.17 -3.48
C ILE A 126 10.37 -15.84 -4.21
N TYR A 127 9.41 -15.66 -5.10
CA TYR A 127 9.20 -14.43 -5.85
C TYR A 127 7.75 -14.01 -5.69
N GLU A 128 7.53 -12.78 -5.19
CA GLU A 128 6.20 -12.18 -5.08
C GLU A 128 6.05 -11.05 -6.09
N GLU A 129 5.16 -11.22 -7.06
CA GLU A 129 4.74 -10.15 -7.96
C GLU A 129 3.32 -9.70 -7.59
N GLY A 130 3.21 -8.61 -6.82
CA GLY A 130 1.92 -7.95 -6.62
C GLY A 130 1.55 -7.12 -7.84
N LYS A 131 0.48 -7.47 -8.56
CA LYS A 131 -0.13 -6.62 -9.58
C LYS A 131 -1.63 -6.65 -9.38
N TYR A 132 -2.26 -5.48 -9.37
CA TYR A 132 -3.71 -5.42 -9.54
C TYR A 132 -4.05 -5.75 -11.00
N PRO A 133 -5.17 -6.44 -11.27
CA PRO A 133 -5.62 -6.67 -12.63
C PRO A 133 -5.77 -5.35 -13.39
N ASP A 134 -5.18 -5.28 -14.57
CA ASP A 134 -5.31 -4.17 -15.52
C ASP A 134 -5.88 -4.70 -16.83
N GLU A 135 -7.03 -5.34 -16.72
CA GLU A 135 -7.71 -5.95 -17.85
C GLU A 135 -8.45 -4.88 -18.67
N PRO A 136 -8.39 -4.95 -20.01
CA PRO A 136 -9.20 -4.07 -20.85
C PRO A 136 -10.68 -4.13 -20.47
N THR A 137 -11.29 -2.97 -20.24
CA THR A 137 -12.73 -2.87 -19.95
C THR A 137 -13.47 -2.41 -21.20
N ASN A 138 -14.49 -3.16 -21.61
CA ASN A 138 -15.38 -2.75 -22.70
C ASN A 138 -16.41 -1.74 -22.17
N ILE A 139 -16.55 -0.60 -22.86
CA ILE A 139 -17.59 0.40 -22.58
C ILE A 139 -18.54 0.43 -23.78
N SER A 140 -19.84 0.33 -23.53
CA SER A 140 -20.86 0.39 -24.59
C SER A 140 -21.04 1.80 -25.12
N GLU A 141 -21.50 1.92 -26.37
CA GLU A 141 -21.90 3.20 -26.96
C GLU A 141 -22.98 3.91 -26.12
N ASP A 142 -23.97 3.18 -25.62
CA ASP A 142 -25.03 3.72 -24.76
C ASP A 142 -24.49 4.33 -23.46
N THR A 143 -23.45 3.73 -22.89
CA THR A 143 -22.77 4.27 -21.71
C THR A 143 -22.08 5.59 -22.05
N LEU A 144 -21.37 5.65 -23.19
CA LEU A 144 -20.71 6.87 -23.64
C LEU A 144 -21.71 7.99 -23.95
N ARG A 145 -22.82 7.66 -24.63
CA ARG A 145 -23.93 8.61 -24.88
C ARG A 145 -24.47 9.15 -23.57
N SER A 146 -24.78 8.28 -22.61
CA SER A 146 -25.28 8.67 -21.29
C SER A 146 -24.31 9.60 -20.55
N ILE A 147 -23.01 9.33 -20.61
CA ILE A 147 -21.98 10.19 -19.99
C ILE A 147 -21.99 11.59 -20.62
N ILE A 148 -22.08 11.69 -21.94
CA ILE A 148 -22.09 12.97 -22.67
C ILE A 148 -23.37 13.75 -22.37
N GLU A 149 -24.53 13.09 -22.40
CA GLU A 149 -25.84 13.70 -22.16
C GLU A 149 -26.00 14.19 -20.72
N GLN A 150 -25.38 13.51 -19.75
CA GLN A 150 -25.50 13.83 -18.33
C GLN A 150 -24.33 14.68 -17.78
N LYS A 151 -23.38 15.09 -18.64
CA LYS A 151 -22.16 15.78 -18.19
C LYS A 151 -22.45 17.07 -17.41
N ASP A 152 -23.43 17.85 -17.87
CA ASP A 152 -23.78 19.14 -17.27
C ASP A 152 -24.56 18.96 -15.96
N ILE A 153 -25.34 17.87 -15.86
CA ILE A 153 -26.08 17.48 -14.65
C ILE A 153 -25.11 17.18 -13.50
N TYR A 154 -23.99 16.49 -13.79
CA TYR A 154 -23.03 16.07 -12.78
C TYR A 154 -21.76 16.94 -12.74
N ASN A 155 -21.80 18.15 -13.30
CA ASN A 155 -20.61 19.02 -13.40
C ASN A 155 -19.99 19.33 -12.01
N SER A 156 -20.81 19.44 -10.96
CA SER A 156 -20.34 19.63 -9.58
C SER A 156 -19.49 18.47 -9.04
N LEU A 157 -19.55 17.30 -9.67
CA LEU A 157 -18.81 16.09 -9.27
C LEU A 157 -17.55 15.84 -10.10
N VAL A 158 -17.21 16.72 -11.06
CA VAL A 158 -16.01 16.55 -11.90
C VAL A 158 -14.74 16.46 -11.05
N ILE A 159 -14.53 17.42 -10.13
CA ILE A 159 -13.34 17.44 -9.27
C ILE A 159 -13.32 16.27 -8.28
N PRO A 160 -14.40 15.95 -7.55
CA PRO A 160 -14.48 14.73 -6.74
C PRO A 160 -14.16 13.44 -7.53
N LYS A 161 -14.70 13.29 -8.74
CA LYS A 161 -14.41 12.12 -9.60
C LYS A 161 -12.95 12.10 -10.07
N ALA A 162 -12.34 13.25 -10.32
CA ALA A 162 -10.94 13.35 -10.69
C ALA A 162 -10.00 12.92 -9.56
N PHE A 163 -10.23 13.40 -8.32
CA PHE A 163 -9.50 12.91 -7.15
C PHE A 163 -9.71 11.42 -6.93
N PHE A 164 -10.94 10.93 -7.05
CA PHE A 164 -11.20 9.48 -6.95
C PHE A 164 -10.42 8.67 -8.00
N ARG A 165 -10.32 9.17 -9.25
CA ARG A 165 -9.52 8.52 -10.30
C ARG A 165 -8.03 8.47 -9.96
N GLU A 166 -7.44 9.59 -9.51
CA GLU A 166 -6.04 9.62 -9.09
C GLU A 166 -5.79 8.68 -7.91
N GLY A 167 -6.69 8.66 -6.92
CA GLY A 167 -6.59 7.74 -5.79
C GLY A 167 -6.60 6.28 -6.22
N ILE A 168 -7.45 5.90 -7.19
CA ILE A 168 -7.45 4.54 -7.75
C ILE A 168 -6.12 4.21 -8.44
N ASN A 169 -5.55 5.16 -9.18
CA ASN A 169 -4.27 4.98 -9.86
C ASN A 169 -3.14 4.75 -8.84
N HIS A 170 -3.01 5.61 -7.83
CA HIS A 170 -2.03 5.46 -6.76
C HIS A 170 -2.22 4.15 -5.98
N PHE A 171 -3.47 3.78 -5.69
CA PHE A 171 -3.77 2.52 -4.99
C PHE A 171 -3.32 1.29 -5.80
N LYS A 172 -3.58 1.28 -7.11
CA LYS A 172 -3.12 0.22 -8.02
C LYS A 172 -1.60 0.15 -8.15
N LEU A 173 -0.91 1.28 -7.96
CA LEU A 173 0.55 1.38 -7.94
C LEU A 173 1.18 1.08 -6.57
N PHE A 174 0.37 0.73 -5.57
CA PHE A 174 0.79 0.48 -4.17
C PHE A 174 1.32 1.74 -3.45
N ASP A 175 1.03 2.93 -3.98
CA ASP A 175 1.39 4.23 -3.39
C ASP A 175 0.25 4.70 -2.47
N TYR A 176 0.03 3.95 -1.40
CA TYR A 176 -1.15 4.05 -0.54
C TYR A 176 -1.27 5.36 0.23
N ILE A 177 -0.18 6.05 0.51
CA ILE A 177 -0.19 7.37 1.16
C ILE A 177 -0.86 8.41 0.25
N ASP A 178 -0.47 8.46 -1.02
CA ASP A 178 -1.03 9.40 -1.99
C ASP A 178 -2.47 9.00 -2.36
N ALA A 179 -2.73 7.70 -2.51
CA ALA A 179 -4.09 7.19 -2.68
C ALA A 179 -5.01 7.65 -1.54
N TYR A 180 -4.53 7.54 -0.30
CA TYR A 180 -5.26 7.99 0.87
C TYR A 180 -5.58 9.49 0.83
N TYR A 181 -4.62 10.34 0.44
CA TYR A 181 -4.85 11.78 0.30
C TYR A 181 -5.92 12.09 -0.74
N ASP A 182 -5.82 11.49 -1.92
CA ASP A 182 -6.77 11.67 -3.01
C ASP A 182 -8.20 11.30 -2.58
N PHE A 183 -8.37 10.15 -1.93
CA PHE A 183 -9.67 9.75 -1.41
C PHE A 183 -10.16 10.65 -0.27
N TYR A 184 -9.26 11.14 0.58
CA TYR A 184 -9.60 12.09 1.65
C TYR A 184 -10.18 13.40 1.08
N TYR A 185 -9.56 13.94 0.03
CA TYR A 185 -10.01 15.18 -0.61
C TYR A 185 -11.42 15.07 -1.19
N VAL A 186 -11.84 13.89 -1.65
CA VAL A 186 -13.21 13.66 -2.13
C VAL A 186 -14.23 13.97 -1.04
N PHE A 187 -14.17 13.29 0.10
CA PHE A 187 -15.18 13.50 1.14
C PHE A 187 -14.95 14.78 1.96
N GLU A 188 -13.72 15.28 2.06
CA GLU A 188 -13.46 16.61 2.60
C GLU A 188 -14.13 17.69 1.76
N GLY A 189 -14.02 17.62 0.42
CA GLY A 189 -14.66 18.55 -0.49
C GLY A 189 -16.19 18.49 -0.44
N LEU A 190 -16.76 17.29 -0.35
CA LEU A 190 -18.21 17.08 -0.36
C LEU A 190 -18.89 17.40 0.98
N TYR A 191 -18.25 17.10 2.13
CA TYR A 191 -18.87 17.22 3.46
C TYR A 191 -18.19 18.23 4.38
N GLY A 192 -16.99 18.71 4.04
CA GLY A 192 -16.21 19.60 4.90
C GLY A 192 -16.70 21.04 4.92
N ALA A 193 -17.51 21.47 3.95
CA ALA A 193 -18.08 22.82 3.86
C ALA A 193 -17.02 23.94 4.01
N GLY A 194 -15.84 23.75 3.40
CA GLY A 194 -14.71 24.70 3.46
C GLY A 194 -14.05 24.85 4.84
N LYS A 195 -14.39 23.99 5.81
CA LYS A 195 -13.79 24.02 7.14
C LYS A 195 -12.46 23.26 7.17
N HIS A 196 -11.59 23.65 8.11
CA HIS A 196 -10.27 23.05 8.30
C HIS A 196 -10.03 22.63 9.76
N GLY A 197 -9.04 21.76 9.98
CA GLY A 197 -8.60 21.32 11.31
C GLY A 197 -9.75 20.83 12.20
N ASN A 198 -9.79 21.29 13.45
CA ASN A 198 -10.82 20.87 14.41
C ASN A 198 -12.26 21.23 13.97
N ASN A 199 -12.44 22.26 13.15
CA ASN A 199 -13.76 22.63 12.64
C ASN A 199 -14.25 21.66 11.57
N LEU A 200 -13.34 21.14 10.73
CA LEU A 200 -13.65 20.05 9.80
C LEU A 200 -14.10 18.80 10.57
N LEU A 201 -13.40 18.44 11.65
CA LEU A 201 -13.77 17.27 12.45
C LEU A 201 -15.19 17.37 13.00
N LYS A 202 -15.51 18.53 13.58
CA LYS A 202 -16.85 18.80 14.11
C LYS A 202 -17.90 18.74 13.02
N GLN A 203 -17.60 19.28 11.84
CA GLN A 203 -18.50 19.22 10.69
C GLN A 203 -18.79 17.78 10.26
N LEU A 204 -17.74 16.99 10.00
CA LEU A 204 -17.88 15.61 9.57
C LEU A 204 -18.62 14.75 10.61
N LYS A 205 -18.39 14.99 11.90
CA LYS A 205 -19.10 14.29 12.97
C LYS A 205 -20.57 14.66 13.09
N ASN A 206 -20.96 15.85 12.67
CA ASN A 206 -22.34 16.32 12.74
C ASN A 206 -23.12 16.04 11.45
N ASP A 207 -22.43 15.72 10.35
CA ASP A 207 -23.04 15.39 9.09
C ASP A 207 -23.68 13.98 9.13
N LYS A 208 -25.02 13.94 9.12
CA LYS A 208 -25.79 12.69 9.24
C LYS A 208 -25.56 11.74 8.06
N GLU A 209 -25.36 12.27 6.86
CA GLU A 209 -25.14 11.47 5.66
C GLU A 209 -23.75 10.83 5.71
N PHE A 210 -22.71 11.63 6.01
CA PHE A 210 -21.35 11.13 6.12
C PHE A 210 -21.23 10.07 7.22
N ARG A 211 -21.87 10.26 8.38
CA ARG A 211 -21.92 9.24 9.43
C ARG A 211 -22.53 7.91 8.97
N LYS A 212 -23.60 7.95 8.15
CA LYS A 212 -24.22 6.74 7.59
C LYS A 212 -23.27 6.03 6.62
N ILE A 213 -22.55 6.78 5.80
CA ILE A 213 -21.52 6.22 4.92
C ILE A 213 -20.44 5.52 5.75
N ILE A 214 -19.93 6.16 6.80
CA ILE A 214 -18.90 5.56 7.68
C ILE A 214 -19.41 4.29 8.36
N ASP A 215 -20.62 4.30 8.91
CA ASP A 215 -21.23 3.11 9.53
C ASP A 215 -21.36 1.95 8.53
N PHE A 216 -21.76 2.26 7.30
CA PHE A 216 -21.84 1.27 6.23
C PHE A 216 -20.46 0.66 5.92
N VAL A 217 -19.42 1.48 5.77
CA VAL A 217 -18.07 0.98 5.47
C VAL A 217 -17.48 0.17 6.63
N ILE A 218 -17.72 0.59 7.88
CA ILE A 218 -17.35 -0.20 9.08
C ILE A 218 -17.95 -1.61 9.00
N LYS A 219 -19.23 -1.73 8.64
CA LYS A 219 -19.91 -3.03 8.52
C LYS A 219 -19.30 -3.89 7.41
N GLN A 220 -18.89 -3.30 6.29
CA GLN A 220 -18.21 -4.04 5.23
C GLN A 220 -16.84 -4.59 5.69
N PHE A 221 -16.05 -3.77 6.39
CA PHE A 221 -14.73 -4.16 6.89
C PHE A 221 -14.76 -5.27 7.95
N LYS A 222 -15.90 -5.50 8.63
CA LYS A 222 -16.05 -6.63 9.55
C LYS A 222 -15.85 -7.99 8.88
N ASN A 223 -16.12 -8.07 7.58
CA ASN A 223 -15.94 -9.30 6.80
C ASN A 223 -14.52 -9.45 6.24
N GLU A 224 -13.62 -8.51 6.53
CA GLU A 224 -12.24 -8.48 6.03
C GLU A 224 -11.25 -8.45 7.22
N PRO A 225 -10.94 -9.59 7.88
CA PRO A 225 -10.20 -9.63 9.14
C PRO A 225 -8.84 -8.91 9.07
N ARG A 226 -8.07 -9.11 7.99
CA ARG A 226 -6.76 -8.47 7.78
C ARG A 226 -6.86 -6.95 7.89
N HIS A 227 -7.82 -6.36 7.18
CA HIS A 227 -8.00 -4.92 7.14
C HIS A 227 -8.60 -4.37 8.43
N SER A 228 -9.55 -5.10 9.02
CA SER A 228 -10.15 -4.77 10.31
C SER A 228 -9.11 -4.68 11.43
N ASP A 229 -8.21 -5.66 11.50
CA ASP A 229 -7.18 -5.69 12.55
C ASP A 229 -6.12 -4.61 12.35
N GLU A 230 -5.78 -4.27 11.12
CA GLU A 230 -4.85 -3.16 10.85
C GLU A 230 -5.46 -1.80 11.21
N ILE A 231 -6.76 -1.59 10.95
CA ILE A 231 -7.48 -0.39 11.40
C ILE A 231 -7.51 -0.29 12.93
N LYS A 232 -7.74 -1.41 13.63
CA LYS A 232 -7.68 -1.48 15.10
C LYS A 232 -6.31 -1.05 15.64
N LYS A 233 -5.22 -1.53 15.04
CA LYS A 233 -3.85 -1.10 15.41
C LYS A 233 -3.68 0.40 15.20
N LEU A 234 -4.08 0.91 14.03
CA LEU A 234 -4.01 2.34 13.72
C LEU A 234 -4.79 3.21 14.72
N LEU A 235 -5.96 2.76 15.19
CA LEU A 235 -6.73 3.46 16.24
C LEU A 235 -5.93 3.63 17.54
N VAL A 236 -5.19 2.59 17.94
CA VAL A 236 -4.35 2.61 19.14
C VAL A 236 -3.09 3.46 18.92
N GLU A 237 -2.37 3.24 17.82
CA GLU A 237 -1.13 3.94 17.48
C GLU A 237 -1.33 5.45 17.33
N THR A 238 -2.44 5.86 16.71
CA THR A 238 -2.80 7.28 16.54
C THR A 238 -3.41 7.90 17.79
N LYS A 239 -3.56 7.12 18.87
CA LYS A 239 -4.17 7.51 20.16
C LYS A 239 -5.62 7.98 20.02
N VAL A 240 -6.34 7.47 19.01
CA VAL A 240 -7.76 7.76 18.80
C VAL A 240 -8.64 6.90 19.73
N SER A 241 -8.24 5.64 19.95
CA SER A 241 -8.92 4.72 20.87
C SER A 241 -7.91 3.81 21.56
N LYS A 242 -7.95 3.75 22.90
CA LYS A 242 -7.10 2.83 23.68
C LYS A 242 -7.53 1.38 23.55
N GLU A 243 -8.82 1.15 23.34
CA GLU A 243 -9.45 -0.18 23.28
C GLU A 243 -9.66 -0.66 21.84
N ALA A 244 -9.04 0.01 20.86
CA ALA A 244 -9.20 -0.28 19.44
C ALA A 244 -10.67 -0.28 18.95
N ASP A 245 -11.56 0.46 19.63
CA ASP A 245 -12.99 0.49 19.31
C ASP A 245 -13.28 1.11 17.93
N VAL A 246 -13.77 0.27 17.02
CA VAL A 246 -14.13 0.62 15.63
C VAL A 246 -15.59 1.07 15.58
N ASN A 247 -15.80 2.36 15.83
CA ASN A 247 -17.10 3.02 15.72
C ASN A 247 -17.04 4.27 14.82
N VAL A 248 -18.19 4.81 14.44
CA VAL A 248 -18.30 5.95 13.51
C VAL A 248 -17.45 7.15 13.96
N ASP A 249 -17.54 7.57 15.22
CA ASP A 249 -16.83 8.74 15.72
C ASP A 249 -15.32 8.54 15.77
N ASN A 250 -14.87 7.33 16.11
CA ASN A 250 -13.46 6.96 16.10
C ASN A 250 -12.90 6.86 14.69
N MET A 251 -13.67 6.33 13.72
CA MET A 251 -13.23 6.27 12.33
C MET A 251 -13.13 7.65 11.68
N ILE A 252 -14.07 8.55 11.95
CA ILE A 252 -13.97 9.95 11.47
C ILE A 252 -12.74 10.64 12.08
N LYS A 253 -12.49 10.47 13.39
CA LYS A 253 -11.27 10.98 14.03
C LYS A 253 -10.00 10.35 13.43
N LEU A 254 -10.00 9.05 13.17
CA LEU A 254 -8.86 8.33 12.62
C LEU A 254 -8.50 8.86 11.24
N LEU A 255 -9.48 9.01 10.35
CA LEU A 255 -9.27 9.62 9.04
C LEU A 255 -8.60 10.99 9.21
N GLN A 256 -9.16 11.90 10.00
CA GLN A 256 -8.49 13.19 10.17
C GLN A 256 -7.08 13.08 10.78
N LYS A 257 -6.89 12.20 11.76
CA LYS A 257 -5.61 12.04 12.46
C LYS A 257 -4.52 11.48 11.55
N VAL A 258 -4.86 10.52 10.70
CA VAL A 258 -3.94 9.96 9.70
C VAL A 258 -3.52 11.04 8.71
N ARG A 259 -4.47 11.81 8.13
CA ARG A 259 -4.14 12.97 7.28
C ARG A 259 -3.21 13.95 7.99
N GLY A 260 -3.49 14.31 9.24
CA GLY A 260 -2.64 15.20 10.02
C GLY A 260 -1.23 14.64 10.27
N ASN A 261 -1.12 13.35 10.58
CA ASN A 261 0.17 12.70 10.80
C ASN A 261 0.99 12.56 9.51
N LEU A 262 0.33 12.37 8.38
CA LEU A 262 1.00 12.26 7.07
C LEU A 262 1.56 13.59 6.56
N HIS A 263 1.07 14.74 7.06
CA HIS A 263 1.59 16.06 6.69
C HIS A 263 2.83 16.48 7.48
N HIS A 264 3.24 15.72 8.49
CA HIS A 264 4.35 16.07 9.36
C HIS A 264 5.36 14.93 9.44
N TYR A 265 6.57 15.16 8.95
CA TYR A 265 7.71 14.27 9.14
C TYR A 265 8.66 14.85 10.19
N TYR A 266 8.97 14.06 11.23
CA TYR A 266 9.99 14.39 12.22
C TYR A 266 10.98 13.24 12.36
N ILE A 267 12.28 13.54 12.24
CA ILE A 267 13.38 12.56 12.35
C ILE A 267 13.36 11.81 13.71
N ARG A 268 12.86 12.45 14.77
CA ARG A 268 12.81 11.89 16.15
C ARG A 268 11.38 11.79 16.68
N SER A 269 10.50 11.08 15.97
CA SER A 269 9.15 10.78 16.43
C SER A 269 9.05 9.37 17.00
N SER A 270 8.25 9.19 18.05
CA SER A 270 7.85 7.86 18.57
C SER A 270 6.56 7.34 17.95
N LEU A 271 5.91 8.12 17.08
CA LEU A 271 4.69 7.73 16.37
C LEU A 271 5.03 7.25 14.97
N ARG A 272 4.17 6.40 14.39
CA ARG A 272 4.20 6.06 12.96
C ARG A 272 4.21 7.35 12.14
N GLN A 273 5.29 7.60 11.39
CA GLN A 273 5.45 8.76 10.52
C GLN A 273 5.31 8.35 9.06
N VAL A 274 4.91 9.31 8.23
CA VAL A 274 5.08 9.18 6.79
C VAL A 274 6.56 8.97 6.47
N ASN A 275 6.89 7.92 5.72
CA ASN A 275 8.16 7.87 5.02
C ASN A 275 7.95 7.17 3.67
N PRO A 276 8.81 7.42 2.67
CA PRO A 276 8.65 6.81 1.35
C PRO A 276 8.68 5.27 1.34
N PHE A 277 9.12 4.65 2.44
CA PHE A 277 9.38 3.23 2.57
C PHE A 277 8.33 2.46 3.38
N ASN A 278 7.26 3.11 3.84
CA ASN A 278 6.21 2.46 4.61
C ASN A 278 4.83 2.60 3.96
N GLN A 279 4.75 2.51 2.62
CA GLN A 279 3.48 2.59 1.90
C GLN A 279 2.48 1.51 2.35
N ARG A 280 2.91 0.23 2.41
CA ARG A 280 2.04 -0.92 2.74
C ARG A 280 1.30 -0.77 4.06
N GLU A 281 1.94 -0.11 5.01
CA GLU A 281 1.40 0.21 6.32
C GLU A 281 0.07 0.99 6.19
N TYR A 282 -0.09 1.85 5.18
CA TYR A 282 -1.29 2.67 4.95
C TYR A 282 -2.35 2.02 4.05
N GLU A 283 -2.15 0.79 3.57
CA GLU A 283 -3.07 0.09 2.66
C GLU A 283 -4.51 0.03 3.20
N SER A 284 -4.69 -0.44 4.44
CA SER A 284 -6.02 -0.64 5.02
C SER A 284 -6.79 0.66 5.21
N ILE A 285 -6.11 1.75 5.58
CA ILE A 285 -6.77 3.05 5.75
C ILE A 285 -7.02 3.74 4.40
N ALA A 286 -6.14 3.55 3.41
CA ALA A 286 -6.38 3.99 2.03
C ALA A 286 -7.58 3.25 1.43
N LEU A 287 -7.69 1.94 1.62
CA LEU A 287 -8.84 1.15 1.20
C LEU A 287 -10.13 1.65 1.88
N PHE A 288 -10.08 1.92 3.19
CA PHE A 288 -11.22 2.46 3.91
C PHE A 288 -11.66 3.81 3.33
N ALA A 289 -10.70 4.72 3.09
CA ALA A 289 -10.95 6.01 2.47
C ALA A 289 -11.51 5.88 1.04
N MET A 290 -11.01 4.93 0.24
CA MET A 290 -11.50 4.64 -1.11
C MET A 290 -12.99 4.30 -1.11
N ILE A 291 -13.42 3.40 -0.23
CA ILE A 291 -14.84 3.00 -0.17
C ILE A 291 -15.70 4.18 0.31
N VAL A 292 -15.23 4.94 1.30
CA VAL A 292 -15.93 6.16 1.77
C VAL A 292 -16.06 7.18 0.64
N ALA A 293 -14.99 7.45 -0.11
CA ALA A 293 -14.99 8.39 -1.23
C ALA A 293 -15.94 7.95 -2.36
N GLY A 294 -15.87 6.68 -2.76
CA GLY A 294 -16.75 6.12 -3.80
C GLY A 294 -18.23 6.19 -3.39
N ARG A 295 -18.54 5.84 -2.13
CA ARG A 295 -19.89 5.95 -1.56
C ARG A 295 -20.37 7.40 -1.47
N SER A 296 -19.48 8.33 -1.14
CA SER A 296 -19.78 9.77 -1.10
C SER A 296 -20.19 10.29 -2.48
N ILE A 297 -19.44 9.93 -3.53
CA ILE A 297 -19.77 10.31 -4.90
C ILE A 297 -21.10 9.68 -5.33
N ALA A 298 -21.30 8.39 -5.07
CA ALA A 298 -22.54 7.68 -5.42
C ALA A 298 -23.77 8.31 -4.74
N GLN A 299 -23.63 8.70 -3.47
CA GLN A 299 -24.68 9.36 -2.72
C GLN A 299 -25.03 10.73 -3.32
N LYS A 300 -24.04 11.54 -3.74
CA LYS A 300 -24.30 12.82 -4.43
C LYS A 300 -24.96 12.65 -5.80
N ILE A 301 -24.61 11.58 -6.53
CA ILE A 301 -25.32 11.23 -7.77
C ILE A 301 -26.79 10.92 -7.47
N TYR A 302 -27.07 10.13 -6.43
CA TYR A 302 -28.43 9.83 -6.00
C TYR A 302 -29.21 11.10 -5.62
N GLU A 303 -28.63 12.01 -4.84
CA GLU A 303 -29.25 13.28 -4.47
C GLU A 303 -29.60 14.14 -5.70
N ILE A 304 -28.65 14.29 -6.64
CA ILE A 304 -28.88 15.03 -7.89
C ILE A 304 -30.03 14.40 -8.67
N ASN A 305 -30.04 13.08 -8.81
CA ASN A 305 -31.10 12.37 -9.50
C ASN A 305 -32.46 12.53 -8.80
N LYS A 306 -32.49 12.51 -7.47
CA LYS A 306 -33.71 12.74 -6.69
C LYS A 306 -34.24 14.16 -6.89
N LEU A 307 -33.37 15.18 -6.89
CA LEU A 307 -33.75 16.58 -7.15
C LEU A 307 -34.33 16.76 -8.56
N LEU A 308 -33.86 15.98 -9.52
CA LEU A 308 -34.35 15.97 -10.90
C LEU A 308 -35.58 15.06 -11.12
N GLY A 309 -36.07 14.38 -10.08
CA GLY A 309 -37.19 13.43 -10.19
C GLY A 309 -36.86 12.12 -10.90
N LEU A 310 -35.57 11.81 -11.08
CA LEU A 310 -35.06 10.62 -11.76
C LEU A 310 -34.87 9.42 -10.81
N ALA A 311 -34.90 9.64 -9.50
CA ALA A 311 -34.83 8.59 -8.47
C ALA A 311 -36.09 8.62 -7.58
N LYS A 312 -36.64 7.44 -7.30
CA LYS A 312 -37.75 7.25 -6.32
C LYS A 312 -37.17 6.98 -4.92
N ASP A 313 -38.00 7.24 -3.91
CA ASP A 313 -37.72 6.93 -2.49
C ASP A 313 -37.50 5.43 -2.26
#